data_AF-A0A1F3JQU4-F1
#
_entry.id   AF-A0A1F3JQU4-F1
#
_cell.length_a   1.000
_cell.length_b   1.000
_cell.length_c   1.000
_cell.angle_alpha   90.00
_cell.angle_beta   90.00
_cell.angle_gamma   90.00
#
_symmetry.space_group_name_H-M   'P 1'
#
loop_
_entity.id
_entity.type
_entity.pdbx_description
1 polymer ?
#
loop_
_entity_poly.entity_id
_entity_poly.type
_entity_poly.pdbx_seq_one_letter_code
_entity_poly.pdbx_strand_id
1 'polypeptide(L)'
;MYVFLNLTIDPTNQNNPLLIKDSLLFSFLNTTEKVILKAYGQDAYFHTPKYPSDTTPYYSIISKNEVWTSDKPHVIMGYLFIDSLATLRIESGVKIYMYNGASLIVYNGGSLKIKGIKDSPVLIQGFRQEEYYKNEPGQWDRIWLSKGSINNTISYAIIKNGTVGIHADTVGNYNPTLRINNTIISNMSVSGIFAQGAKIEGYNCVISNCGETLLSLTIGGEYDFKHCTFANYWIKSTRQSPSIFLKNYYKDITGTTQIRNINKAYFGNCIVYGNFENEFLIDKVYDPSSVLNYKLEYCLMKYNIQDANIFNCILNQDPLFVNSDNNDYKLKESSPAVNFGNIDIAKNISNDILGVSRLADNAPDAGAYEFKKVK
;
A
#
# COMPACT_ATOMS: atom_id res chain seq x y z
N MET A 1 21.17 24.46 25.94
CA MET A 1 19.80 24.95 26.21
C MET A 1 18.92 24.46 25.09
N TYR A 2 17.83 23.76 25.39
CA TYR A 2 16.83 23.37 24.41
C TYR A 2 15.62 24.29 24.56
N VAL A 3 15.11 24.83 23.44
CA VAL A 3 13.91 25.66 23.41
C VAL A 3 12.87 24.91 22.58
N PHE A 4 11.77 24.55 23.21
CA PHE A 4 10.63 23.92 22.54
C PHE A 4 9.57 24.99 22.29
N LEU A 5 9.07 25.04 21.06
CA LEU A 5 8.08 26.02 20.62
C LEU A 5 6.82 25.29 20.20
N ASN A 6 5.68 25.82 20.60
CA ASN A 6 4.38 25.38 20.14
C ASN A 6 3.71 26.53 19.39
N LEU A 7 3.08 26.23 18.26
CA LEU A 7 2.32 27.19 17.47
C LEU A 7 0.89 26.69 17.33
N THR A 8 -0.06 27.53 17.71
CA THR A 8 -1.49 27.31 17.45
C THR A 8 -1.93 28.32 16.40
N ILE A 9 -2.49 27.83 15.30
CA ILE A 9 -2.99 28.66 14.19
C ILE A 9 -4.50 28.54 14.21
N ASP A 10 -5.19 29.67 14.36
CA ASP A 10 -6.65 29.69 14.29
C ASP A 10 -7.12 29.35 12.87
N PRO A 11 -8.18 28.52 12.70
CA PRO A 11 -8.72 28.20 11.38
C PRO A 11 -9.14 29.46 10.63
N THR A 12 -8.74 29.57 9.37
CA THR A 12 -9.00 30.77 8.56
C THR A 12 -10.12 30.58 7.54
N ASN A 13 -10.71 29.39 7.49
CA ASN A 13 -11.65 28.94 6.46
C ASN A 13 -11.08 29.02 5.03
N GLN A 14 -9.76 29.06 4.88
CA GLN A 14 -9.08 29.08 3.59
C GLN A 14 -8.61 27.68 3.17
N ASN A 15 -8.64 27.41 1.87
CA ASN A 15 -8.20 26.12 1.32
C ASN A 15 -6.68 26.05 1.16
N ASN A 16 -6.02 27.19 0.96
CA ASN A 16 -4.59 27.25 0.70
C ASN A 16 -3.77 27.21 2.00
N PRO A 17 -2.61 26.53 2.02
CA PRO A 17 -1.68 26.62 3.14
C PRO A 17 -1.21 28.07 3.37
N LEU A 18 -1.13 28.44 4.64
CA LEU A 18 -0.62 29.71 5.13
C LEU A 18 0.82 29.55 5.60
N LEU A 19 1.71 30.41 5.11
CA LEU A 19 3.07 30.53 5.64
C LEU A 19 3.08 31.57 6.75
N ILE A 20 3.31 31.11 7.98
CA ILE A 20 3.50 31.97 9.15
C ILE A 20 5.00 32.11 9.39
N LYS A 21 5.43 33.36 9.59
CA LYS A 21 6.81 33.69 9.93
C LYS A 21 6.82 34.41 11.27
N ASP A 22 7.73 34.01 12.12
CA ASP A 22 8.02 34.69 13.38
C ASP A 22 9.53 34.68 13.61
N SER A 23 10.00 35.22 14.73
CA SER A 23 11.40 35.16 15.09
C SER A 23 11.63 35.19 16.60
N LEU A 24 12.62 34.42 17.04
CA LEU A 24 13.17 34.55 18.39
C LEU A 24 14.40 35.44 18.34
N LEU A 25 14.48 36.36 19.30
CA LEU A 25 15.66 37.17 19.55
C LEU A 25 16.35 36.61 20.79
N PHE A 26 17.58 36.16 20.63
CA PHE A 26 18.43 35.70 21.72
C PHE A 26 19.44 36.81 22.01
N SER A 27 19.59 37.19 23.28
CA SER A 27 20.65 38.10 23.69
C SER A 27 21.59 37.39 24.66
N PHE A 28 22.89 37.41 24.37
CA PHE A 28 23.94 36.89 25.25
C PHE A 28 25.10 37.88 25.28
N LEU A 29 25.51 38.31 26.48
CA LEU A 29 26.45 39.42 26.65
C LEU A 29 25.98 40.67 25.86
N ASN A 30 26.80 41.15 24.92
CA ASN A 30 26.53 42.31 24.06
C ASN A 30 26.09 41.92 22.64
N THR A 31 25.75 40.66 22.37
CA THR A 31 25.26 40.22 21.06
C THR A 31 23.79 39.86 21.12
N THR A 32 23.04 40.26 20.09
CA THR A 32 21.67 39.83 19.84
C THR A 32 21.64 39.04 18.54
N GLU A 33 21.19 37.80 18.59
CA GLU A 33 20.97 36.94 17.43
C GLU A 33 19.49 36.75 17.14
N LYS A 34 19.12 36.66 15.86
CA LYS A 34 17.75 36.46 15.41
C LYS A 34 17.60 35.12 14.73
N VAL A 35 16.74 34.26 15.28
CA VAL A 35 16.35 32.99 14.66
C VAL A 35 14.98 33.16 14.03
N ILE A 36 14.89 33.00 12.71
CA ILE A 36 13.62 33.05 11.98
C ILE A 36 12.88 31.73 12.14
N LEU A 37 11.64 31.80 12.59
CA LEU A 37 10.69 30.69 12.63
C LEU A 37 9.82 30.74 11.38
N LYS A 38 9.61 29.59 10.76
CA LYS A 38 8.66 29.42 9.64
C LYS A 38 7.79 28.21 9.93
N ALA A 39 6.49 28.37 9.81
CA ALA A 39 5.52 27.30 9.93
C ALA A 39 4.49 27.37 8.80
N TYR A 40 3.97 26.23 8.40
CA TYR A 40 2.86 26.15 7.46
C TYR A 40 1.63 25.63 8.19
N GLY A 41 0.49 26.31 8.03
CA GLY A 41 -0.81 25.86 8.52
C GLY A 41 -1.79 25.69 7.38
N GLN A 42 -2.65 24.68 7.42
CA GLN A 42 -3.73 24.51 6.43
C GLN A 42 -4.95 23.99 7.17
N ASP A 43 -6.12 24.56 6.88
CA ASP A 43 -7.38 24.00 7.36
C ASP A 43 -7.57 22.57 6.82
N ALA A 44 -8.18 21.70 7.63
CA ALA A 44 -8.42 20.31 7.27
C ALA A 44 -9.79 19.85 7.77
N TYR A 45 -10.33 18.81 7.14
CA TYR A 45 -11.48 18.08 7.66
C TYR A 45 -10.99 17.06 8.70
N PHE A 46 -11.26 17.32 9.97
CA PHE A 46 -10.86 16.44 11.07
C PHE A 46 -11.93 15.40 11.38
N HIS A 47 -11.56 14.13 11.25
CA HIS A 47 -12.36 12.96 11.63
C HIS A 47 -11.89 12.47 13.00
N THR A 48 -12.41 13.13 14.04
CA THR A 48 -12.10 12.80 15.43
C THR A 48 -13.05 11.74 15.97
N PRO A 49 -12.55 10.79 16.78
CA PRO A 49 -13.40 9.86 17.52
C PRO A 49 -14.50 10.58 18.32
N LYS A 50 -15.74 10.12 18.18
CA LYS A 50 -16.93 10.67 18.88
C LYS A 50 -17.59 9.66 19.80
N TYR A 51 -17.38 8.36 19.56
CA TYR A 51 -17.99 7.28 20.31
C TYR A 51 -16.95 6.63 21.21
N PRO A 52 -17.10 6.71 22.54
CA PRO A 52 -16.27 5.97 23.47
C PRO A 52 -16.58 4.47 23.38
N SER A 53 -15.61 3.62 23.71
CA SER A 53 -15.79 2.18 23.80
C SER A 53 -14.79 1.59 24.79
N ASP A 54 -15.23 0.56 25.53
CA ASP A 54 -14.40 -0.15 26.51
C ASP A 54 -13.62 -1.33 25.88
N THR A 55 -14.06 -1.79 24.71
CA THR A 55 -13.53 -2.99 24.03
C THR A 55 -12.84 -2.68 22.71
N THR A 56 -13.08 -1.50 22.16
CA THR A 56 -12.42 -0.99 20.96
C THR A 56 -11.89 0.42 21.22
N PRO A 57 -10.80 0.84 20.57
CA PRO A 57 -10.39 2.24 20.60
C PRO A 57 -11.53 3.16 20.18
N TYR A 58 -11.56 4.37 20.73
CA TYR A 58 -12.60 5.35 20.43
C TYR A 58 -12.68 5.60 18.93
N TYR A 59 -13.90 5.73 18.42
CA TYR A 59 -14.13 5.75 16.98
C TYR A 59 -15.14 6.79 16.52
N SER A 60 -15.20 6.99 15.21
CA SER A 60 -16.19 7.78 14.48
C SER A 60 -16.73 6.97 13.31
N ILE A 61 -17.89 7.38 12.77
CA ILE A 61 -18.61 6.60 11.76
C ILE A 61 -19.02 7.52 10.59
N ILE A 62 -18.77 7.06 9.36
CA ILE A 62 -19.44 7.49 8.13
C ILE A 62 -20.63 6.58 7.92
N SER A 63 -21.82 7.05 8.31
CA SER A 63 -23.07 6.25 8.32
C SER A 63 -23.90 6.39 7.05
N LYS A 64 -23.49 7.25 6.12
CA LYS A 64 -24.13 7.47 4.82
C LYS A 64 -23.08 7.67 3.75
N ASN A 65 -23.51 7.62 2.49
CA ASN A 65 -22.62 7.89 1.37
C ASN A 65 -22.00 9.28 1.50
N GLU A 66 -20.67 9.33 1.36
CA GLU A 66 -19.89 10.55 1.51
C GLU A 66 -18.84 10.63 0.40
N VAL A 67 -18.56 11.85 -0.05
CA VAL A 67 -17.56 12.15 -1.07
C VAL A 67 -16.54 13.10 -0.48
N TRP A 68 -15.27 12.71 -0.51
CA TRP A 68 -14.13 13.55 -0.15
C TRP A 68 -13.52 14.17 -1.39
N THR A 69 -13.38 15.49 -1.37
CA THR A 69 -12.85 16.32 -2.45
C THR A 69 -11.48 16.90 -2.07
N SER A 70 -10.73 17.35 -3.06
CA SER A 70 -9.34 17.80 -2.88
C SER A 70 -9.21 19.27 -2.45
N ASP A 71 -10.30 19.90 -2.00
CA ASP A 71 -10.34 21.29 -1.56
C ASP A 71 -9.53 21.52 -0.27
N LYS A 72 -9.59 20.55 0.66
CA LYS A 72 -8.79 20.52 1.89
C LYS A 72 -8.32 19.09 2.19
N PRO A 73 -7.20 18.91 2.89
CA PRO A 73 -6.82 17.59 3.38
C PRO A 73 -7.83 17.06 4.42
N HIS A 74 -7.92 15.74 4.52
CA HIS A 74 -8.64 15.05 5.59
C HIS A 74 -7.65 14.52 6.61
N VAL A 75 -7.95 14.66 7.90
CA VAL A 75 -7.12 14.16 9.00
C VAL A 75 -7.93 13.15 9.80
N ILE A 76 -7.48 11.90 9.86
CA ILE A 76 -8.11 10.86 10.66
C ILE A 76 -7.34 10.71 11.97
N MET A 77 -7.99 11.03 13.10
CA MET A 77 -7.34 11.13 14.42
C MET A 77 -7.44 9.85 15.26
N GLY A 78 -8.08 8.80 14.74
CA GLY A 78 -8.30 7.55 15.46
C GLY A 78 -9.00 6.55 14.54
N TYR A 79 -9.97 5.79 15.06
CA TYR A 79 -10.71 4.83 14.23
C TYR A 79 -11.85 5.55 13.50
N LEU A 80 -11.92 5.37 12.19
CA LEU A 80 -12.99 5.87 11.33
C LEU A 80 -13.62 4.69 10.61
N PHE A 81 -14.86 4.36 10.96
CA PHE A 81 -15.63 3.31 10.32
C PHE A 81 -16.42 3.86 9.14
N ILE A 82 -16.42 3.13 8.04
CA ILE A 82 -17.45 3.24 6.98
C ILE A 82 -18.45 2.14 7.30
N ASP A 83 -19.64 2.54 7.72
CA ASP A 83 -20.65 1.60 8.21
C ASP A 83 -21.26 0.76 7.09
N SER A 84 -22.05 -0.21 7.50
CA SER A 84 -22.86 -1.06 6.65
C SER A 84 -23.69 -0.22 5.68
N LEU A 85 -23.64 -0.56 4.39
CA LEU A 85 -24.35 0.11 3.29
C LEU A 85 -23.87 1.55 2.99
N ALA A 86 -22.89 2.08 3.72
CA ALA A 86 -22.27 3.35 3.41
C ALA A 86 -21.13 3.18 2.40
N THR A 87 -20.99 4.14 1.49
CA THR A 87 -19.84 4.25 0.59
C THR A 87 -19.07 5.53 0.86
N LEU A 88 -17.79 5.40 1.18
CA LEU A 88 -16.87 6.53 1.12
C LEU A 88 -16.19 6.56 -0.24
N ARG A 89 -16.38 7.67 -0.96
CA ARG A 89 -15.71 7.94 -2.23
C ARG A 89 -14.69 9.05 -2.07
N ILE A 90 -13.44 8.78 -2.43
CA ILE A 90 -12.32 9.71 -2.33
C ILE A 90 -11.89 10.06 -3.75
N GLU A 91 -12.10 11.31 -4.14
CA GLU A 91 -11.77 11.79 -5.49
C GLU A 91 -10.26 12.02 -5.67
N SER A 92 -9.83 12.19 -6.92
CA SER A 92 -8.44 12.45 -7.27
C SER A 92 -7.86 13.67 -6.55
N GLY A 93 -6.59 13.60 -6.16
CA GLY A 93 -5.87 14.72 -5.53
C GLY A 93 -6.16 14.91 -4.03
N VAL A 94 -7.10 14.15 -3.45
CA VAL A 94 -7.34 14.17 -2.01
C VAL A 94 -6.09 13.74 -1.25
N LYS A 95 -5.77 14.49 -0.19
CA LYS A 95 -4.70 14.17 0.76
C LYS A 95 -5.32 13.76 2.09
N ILE A 96 -4.93 12.60 2.59
CA ILE A 96 -5.40 12.03 3.86
C ILE A 96 -4.18 11.85 4.76
N TYR A 97 -4.25 12.44 5.95
CA TYR A 97 -3.24 12.33 6.98
C TYR A 97 -3.77 11.51 8.15
N MET A 98 -3.05 10.43 8.46
CA MET A 98 -3.42 9.46 9.47
C MET A 98 -2.61 9.74 10.75
N TYR A 99 -3.31 10.00 11.85
CA TYR A 99 -2.65 10.17 13.15
C TYR A 99 -2.11 8.85 13.69
N ASN A 100 -1.29 8.91 14.73
CA ASN A 100 -0.75 7.70 15.37
C ASN A 100 -1.88 6.79 15.88
N GLY A 101 -1.83 5.51 15.49
CA GLY A 101 -2.87 4.53 15.79
C GLY A 101 -4.18 4.69 15.00
N ALA A 102 -4.25 5.62 14.05
CA ALA A 102 -5.47 5.81 13.24
C ALA A 102 -5.68 4.67 12.25
N SER A 103 -6.95 4.31 12.06
CA SER A 103 -7.39 3.26 11.12
C SER A 103 -8.64 3.69 10.37
N LEU A 104 -8.65 3.44 9.05
CA LEU A 104 -9.84 3.57 8.21
C LEU A 104 -10.43 2.17 7.99
N ILE A 105 -11.61 1.92 8.53
CA ILE A 105 -12.19 0.57 8.63
C ILE A 105 -13.46 0.52 7.80
N VAL A 106 -13.51 -0.33 6.79
CA VAL A 106 -14.71 -0.62 6.01
C VAL A 106 -15.43 -1.78 6.66
N TYR A 107 -16.58 -1.50 7.27
CA TYR A 107 -17.37 -2.51 7.97
C TYR A 107 -18.17 -3.40 7.00
N ASN A 108 -18.83 -4.43 7.54
CA ASN A 108 -19.62 -5.38 6.78
C ASN A 108 -20.67 -4.67 5.91
N GLY A 109 -20.66 -4.91 4.60
CA GLY A 109 -21.57 -4.26 3.64
C GLY A 109 -21.21 -2.82 3.27
N GLY A 110 -20.18 -2.22 3.88
CA GLY A 110 -19.64 -0.92 3.48
C GLY A 110 -18.72 -1.01 2.26
N SER A 111 -18.40 0.14 1.66
CA SER A 111 -17.50 0.24 0.51
C SER A 111 -16.55 1.44 0.57
N LEU A 112 -15.29 1.22 0.21
CA LEU A 112 -14.29 2.25 -0.03
C LEU A 112 -13.99 2.39 -1.53
N LYS A 113 -14.05 3.62 -2.05
CA LYS A 113 -13.80 3.94 -3.46
C LYS A 113 -12.76 5.04 -3.59
N ILE A 114 -11.49 4.69 -3.77
CA ILE A 114 -10.42 5.65 -4.05
C ILE A 114 -10.27 5.80 -5.56
N LYS A 115 -10.46 7.03 -6.06
CA LYS A 115 -10.53 7.37 -7.49
C LYS A 115 -9.47 8.40 -7.89
N GLY A 116 -8.21 8.07 -7.61
CA GLY A 116 -7.10 8.84 -8.13
C GLY A 116 -7.02 8.80 -9.65
N ILE A 117 -6.21 9.69 -10.19
CA ILE A 117 -5.74 9.65 -11.58
C ILE A 117 -4.22 9.82 -11.59
N LYS A 118 -3.56 9.43 -12.68
CA LYS A 118 -2.10 9.47 -12.81
C LYS A 118 -1.47 10.79 -12.34
N ASP A 119 -1.99 11.91 -12.84
CA ASP A 119 -1.42 13.23 -12.59
C ASP A 119 -1.88 13.84 -11.26
N SER A 120 -2.86 13.21 -10.59
CA SER A 120 -3.42 13.66 -9.32
C SER A 120 -3.84 12.45 -8.47
N PRO A 121 -2.87 11.67 -7.97
CA PRO A 121 -3.16 10.49 -7.16
C PRO A 121 -3.77 10.90 -5.81
N VAL A 122 -4.43 9.96 -5.15
CA VAL A 122 -4.87 10.12 -3.75
C VAL A 122 -3.69 9.76 -2.85
N LEU A 123 -3.34 10.67 -1.93
CA LEU A 123 -2.23 10.46 -1.00
C LEU A 123 -2.76 10.09 0.39
N ILE A 124 -2.31 8.96 0.94
CA ILE A 124 -2.60 8.52 2.31
C ILE A 124 -1.26 8.29 3.01
N GLN A 125 -0.98 9.08 4.05
CA GLN A 125 0.27 8.99 4.80
C GLN A 125 0.11 9.39 6.26
N GLY A 126 1.17 9.23 7.05
CA GLY A 126 1.21 9.69 8.44
C GLY A 126 1.00 11.21 8.58
N PHE A 127 0.50 11.61 9.75
CA PHE A 127 0.26 13.01 10.09
C PHE A 127 1.55 13.83 10.26
N ARG A 128 2.66 13.19 10.63
CA ARG A 128 3.96 13.86 10.78
C ARG A 128 4.63 14.04 9.41
N GLN A 129 4.86 15.29 9.04
CA GLN A 129 5.34 15.70 7.71
C GLN A 129 6.76 16.23 7.71
N GLU A 130 7.39 16.33 8.87
CA GLU A 130 8.77 16.79 8.99
C GLU A 130 9.69 15.86 8.17
N GLU A 131 10.77 16.39 7.59
CA GLU A 131 11.63 15.62 6.67
C GLU A 131 12.16 14.33 7.32
N TYR A 132 12.45 14.36 8.63
CA TYR A 132 12.85 13.19 9.41
C TYR A 132 11.80 12.07 9.39
N TYR A 133 10.50 12.38 9.34
CA TYR A 133 9.40 11.41 9.36
C TYR A 133 8.86 11.06 7.97
N LYS A 134 9.33 11.72 6.91
CA LYS A 134 8.76 11.61 5.55
C LYS A 134 8.65 10.20 4.99
N ASN A 135 9.56 9.31 5.41
CA ASN A 135 9.62 7.90 5.01
C ASN A 135 9.67 6.95 6.22
N GLU A 136 9.29 7.43 7.41
CA GLU A 136 9.29 6.59 8.60
C GLU A 136 8.05 5.68 8.63
N PRO A 137 8.23 4.36 8.74
CA PRO A 137 7.14 3.39 8.78
C PRO A 137 6.41 3.38 10.14
N GLY A 138 5.19 2.85 10.19
CA GLY A 138 4.45 2.66 11.46
C GLY A 138 3.84 3.92 12.06
N GLN A 139 3.69 5.00 11.30
CA GLN A 139 3.12 6.26 11.80
C GLN A 139 1.62 6.20 12.06
N TRP A 140 0.93 5.25 11.44
CA TRP A 140 -0.50 4.98 11.60
C TRP A 140 -0.74 3.47 11.51
N ASP A 141 -1.94 2.99 11.83
CA ASP A 141 -2.20 1.55 11.90
C ASP A 141 -2.51 0.96 10.51
N ARG A 142 -3.76 1.04 10.02
CA ARG A 142 -4.13 0.38 8.75
C ARG A 142 -5.39 0.90 8.04
N ILE A 143 -5.51 0.56 6.76
CA ILE A 143 -6.80 0.56 6.04
C ILE A 143 -7.34 -0.85 6.13
N TRP A 144 -8.46 -1.06 6.82
CA TRP A 144 -9.01 -2.38 7.07
C TRP A 144 -10.31 -2.60 6.32
N LEU A 145 -10.26 -3.46 5.30
CA LEU A 145 -11.43 -4.00 4.62
C LEU A 145 -11.90 -5.23 5.41
N SER A 146 -12.73 -4.99 6.41
CA SER A 146 -13.14 -6.03 7.36
C SER A 146 -14.02 -7.10 6.70
N LYS A 147 -14.21 -8.21 7.41
CA LYS A 147 -15.05 -9.32 6.95
C LYS A 147 -16.41 -8.82 6.48
N GLY A 148 -16.75 -9.16 5.24
CA GLY A 148 -18.02 -8.79 4.62
C GLY A 148 -18.08 -7.39 4.03
N SER A 149 -17.01 -6.59 4.10
CA SER A 149 -16.92 -5.39 3.25
C SER A 149 -16.94 -5.80 1.78
N ILE A 150 -17.58 -4.98 0.92
CA ILE A 150 -17.83 -5.35 -0.47
C ILE A 150 -17.44 -4.23 -1.42
N ASN A 151 -17.11 -4.62 -2.65
CA ASN A 151 -16.89 -3.68 -3.76
C ASN A 151 -15.81 -2.63 -3.46
N ASN A 152 -14.77 -2.92 -2.71
CA ASN A 152 -13.71 -1.92 -2.48
C ASN A 152 -12.85 -1.75 -3.73
N THR A 153 -12.59 -0.51 -4.11
CA THR A 153 -11.77 -0.19 -5.29
C THR A 153 -10.76 0.90 -4.97
N ILE A 154 -9.50 0.68 -5.35
CA ILE A 154 -8.42 1.65 -5.18
C ILE A 154 -7.71 1.84 -6.51
N SER A 155 -7.76 3.05 -7.06
CA SER A 155 -7.06 3.40 -8.30
C SER A 155 -6.19 4.64 -8.07
N TYR A 156 -4.94 4.61 -8.54
CA TYR A 156 -4.00 5.74 -8.46
C TYR A 156 -3.89 6.35 -7.05
N ALA A 157 -3.53 5.50 -6.08
CA ALA A 157 -3.23 5.95 -4.73
C ALA A 157 -1.73 5.85 -4.43
N ILE A 158 -1.27 6.66 -3.48
CA ILE A 158 0.02 6.52 -2.82
C ILE A 158 -0.28 6.34 -1.34
N ILE A 159 -0.05 5.13 -0.82
CA ILE A 159 -0.34 4.74 0.55
C ILE A 159 0.99 4.43 1.22
N LYS A 160 1.41 5.20 2.23
CA LYS A 160 2.73 5.01 2.82
C LYS A 160 2.82 5.23 4.32
N ASN A 161 3.91 4.72 4.90
CA ASN A 161 4.35 5.03 6.27
C ASN A 161 3.43 4.48 7.37
N GLY A 162 2.59 3.50 7.08
CA GLY A 162 1.69 2.87 8.05
C GLY A 162 2.30 1.64 8.70
N THR A 163 1.50 0.94 9.51
CA THR A 163 1.86 -0.37 10.06
C THR A 163 1.52 -1.46 9.04
N VAL A 164 0.28 -1.46 8.59
CA VAL A 164 -0.19 -2.26 7.46
C VAL A 164 -0.85 -1.34 6.45
N GLY A 165 -0.46 -1.40 5.17
CA GLY A 165 -1.08 -0.56 4.14
C GLY A 165 -2.56 -0.88 3.96
N ILE A 166 -2.84 -2.13 3.58
CA ILE A 166 -4.20 -2.65 3.44
C ILE A 166 -4.31 -3.98 4.17
N HIS A 167 -5.26 -4.08 5.10
CA HIS A 167 -5.69 -5.31 5.71
C HIS A 167 -7.02 -5.74 5.07
N ALA A 168 -7.06 -6.87 4.38
CA ALA A 168 -8.26 -7.36 3.68
C ALA A 168 -8.70 -8.72 4.23
N ASP A 169 -9.92 -8.78 4.75
CA ASP A 169 -10.50 -10.00 5.31
C ASP A 169 -11.31 -10.80 4.27
N THR A 170 -11.68 -12.00 4.71
CA THR A 170 -12.53 -12.92 3.96
C THR A 170 -13.90 -12.29 3.65
N VAL A 171 -14.37 -12.52 2.43
CA VAL A 171 -15.76 -12.25 2.02
C VAL A 171 -16.47 -13.56 1.72
N GLY A 172 -17.72 -13.69 2.18
CA GLY A 172 -18.56 -14.86 1.93
C GLY A 172 -19.31 -14.80 0.59
N ASN A 173 -18.79 -14.06 -0.39
CA ASN A 173 -19.43 -13.85 -1.68
C ASN A 173 -18.40 -13.96 -2.83
N TYR A 174 -18.89 -13.97 -4.07
CA TYR A 174 -18.04 -14.18 -5.26
C TYR A 174 -17.31 -12.92 -5.75
N ASN A 175 -17.68 -11.73 -5.26
CA ASN A 175 -17.07 -10.48 -5.66
C ASN A 175 -15.71 -10.30 -4.96
N PRO A 176 -14.70 -9.71 -5.63
CA PRO A 176 -13.44 -9.36 -4.96
C PRO A 176 -13.67 -8.47 -3.73
N THR A 177 -12.98 -8.80 -2.63
CA THR A 177 -12.85 -7.93 -1.46
C THR A 177 -12.24 -6.60 -1.89
N LEU A 178 -11.24 -6.64 -2.78
CA LEU A 178 -10.51 -5.48 -3.27
C LEU A 178 -10.15 -5.63 -4.76
N ARG A 179 -10.45 -4.59 -5.54
CA ARG A 179 -9.77 -4.33 -6.81
C ARG A 179 -8.84 -3.15 -6.66
N ILE A 180 -7.55 -3.34 -6.95
CA ILE A 180 -6.52 -2.31 -6.78
C ILE A 180 -5.71 -2.15 -8.07
N ASN A 181 -5.48 -0.92 -8.49
CA ASN A 181 -4.70 -0.68 -9.70
C ASN A 181 -3.93 0.64 -9.69
N ASN A 182 -2.82 0.66 -10.43
CA ASN A 182 -1.96 1.84 -10.60
C ASN A 182 -1.58 2.49 -9.26
N THR A 183 -1.37 1.69 -8.21
CA THR A 183 -1.26 2.17 -6.83
C THR A 183 0.09 1.82 -6.23
N ILE A 184 0.66 2.75 -5.47
CA ILE A 184 1.92 2.58 -4.77
C ILE A 184 1.63 2.39 -3.28
N ILE A 185 2.14 1.30 -2.70
CA ILE A 185 2.09 1.01 -1.27
C ILE A 185 3.52 0.83 -0.77
N SER A 186 4.00 1.68 0.13
CA SER A 186 5.43 1.66 0.50
C SER A 186 5.69 1.99 1.95
N ASN A 187 6.83 1.55 2.48
CA ASN A 187 7.33 1.94 3.81
C ASN A 187 6.35 1.56 4.93
N MET A 188 5.87 0.31 4.94
CA MET A 188 5.04 -0.20 6.03
C MET A 188 5.93 -0.88 7.08
N SER A 189 5.62 -0.75 8.38
CA SER A 189 6.43 -1.41 9.41
C SER A 189 6.21 -2.92 9.45
N VAL A 190 5.05 -3.41 8.99
CA VAL A 190 4.71 -4.83 8.94
C VAL A 190 4.49 -5.27 7.49
N SER A 191 3.37 -4.86 6.87
CA SER A 191 2.99 -5.38 5.55
C SER A 191 2.39 -4.34 4.62
N GLY A 192 2.68 -4.47 3.32
CA GLY A 192 2.02 -3.68 2.29
C GLY A 192 0.53 -4.05 2.19
N ILE A 193 0.27 -5.31 1.88
CA ILE A 193 -1.08 -5.90 1.93
C ILE A 193 -1.05 -7.16 2.78
N PHE A 194 -1.85 -7.15 3.84
CA PHE A 194 -2.16 -8.32 4.64
C PHE A 194 -3.56 -8.81 4.28
N ALA A 195 -3.66 -9.99 3.70
CA ALA A 195 -4.92 -10.60 3.28
C ALA A 195 -5.18 -11.87 4.08
N GLN A 196 -6.42 -12.04 4.53
CA GLN A 196 -6.86 -13.17 5.33
C GLN A 196 -8.06 -13.84 4.66
N GLY A 197 -7.80 -14.81 3.77
CA GLY A 197 -8.84 -15.52 3.03
C GLY A 197 -9.65 -14.61 2.11
N ALA A 198 -9.03 -13.52 1.65
CA ALA A 198 -9.67 -12.49 0.84
C ALA A 198 -9.67 -12.86 -0.65
N LYS A 199 -10.37 -12.03 -1.44
CA LYS A 199 -10.29 -12.05 -2.90
C LYS A 199 -9.73 -10.71 -3.41
N ILE A 200 -8.55 -10.71 -4.01
CA ILE A 200 -7.85 -9.49 -4.46
C ILE A 200 -7.48 -9.60 -5.93
N GLU A 201 -7.87 -8.59 -6.71
CA GLU A 201 -7.45 -8.39 -8.09
C GLU A 201 -6.59 -7.11 -8.15
N GLY A 202 -5.32 -7.26 -8.54
CA GLY A 202 -4.33 -6.20 -8.54
C GLY A 202 -3.63 -6.06 -9.90
N TYR A 203 -3.43 -4.85 -10.40
CA TYR A 203 -2.51 -4.64 -11.52
C TYR A 203 -1.79 -3.30 -11.51
N ASN A 204 -0.61 -3.21 -12.15
CA ASN A 204 0.22 -1.99 -12.16
C ASN A 204 0.48 -1.44 -10.74
N CYS A 205 0.64 -2.31 -9.75
CA CYS A 205 0.89 -1.88 -8.37
C CYS A 205 2.38 -1.98 -8.06
N VAL A 206 2.87 -1.03 -7.28
CA VAL A 206 4.22 -1.08 -6.70
C VAL A 206 4.04 -1.26 -5.20
N ILE A 207 4.51 -2.36 -4.66
CA ILE A 207 4.51 -2.61 -3.22
C ILE A 207 5.96 -2.77 -2.79
N SER A 208 6.41 -1.93 -1.85
CA SER A 208 7.84 -1.87 -1.54
C SER A 208 8.17 -1.62 -0.07
N ASN A 209 9.40 -1.99 0.29
CA ASN A 209 10.05 -1.62 1.55
C ASN A 209 9.15 -1.78 2.78
N CYS A 210 8.75 -3.03 3.07
CA CYS A 210 7.96 -3.35 4.26
C CYS A 210 8.77 -4.22 5.23
N GLY A 211 8.60 -3.97 6.53
CA GLY A 211 9.42 -4.56 7.59
C GLY A 211 9.27 -6.06 7.81
N GLU A 212 8.19 -6.68 7.31
CA GLU A 212 8.04 -8.14 7.30
C GLU A 212 7.80 -8.66 5.88
N THR A 213 6.65 -8.33 5.30
CA THR A 213 6.19 -8.85 3.99
C THR A 213 5.68 -7.72 3.11
N LEU A 214 5.77 -7.84 1.79
CA LEU A 214 5.04 -6.95 0.88
C LEU A 214 3.59 -7.43 0.71
N LEU A 215 3.43 -8.74 0.54
CA LEU A 215 2.14 -9.43 0.47
C LEU A 215 2.13 -10.61 1.45
N SER A 216 1.24 -10.54 2.44
CA SER A 216 0.95 -11.68 3.31
C SER A 216 -0.45 -12.20 2.98
N LEU A 217 -0.52 -13.33 2.31
CA LEU A 217 -1.73 -13.94 1.77
C LEU A 217 -2.06 -15.20 2.57
N THR A 218 -2.80 -15.02 3.66
CA THR A 218 -2.96 -16.05 4.68
C THR A 218 -4.37 -16.61 4.72
N ILE A 219 -4.49 -17.80 5.34
CA ILE A 219 -5.74 -18.52 5.58
C ILE A 219 -6.61 -18.74 4.32
N GLY A 220 -5.96 -19.02 3.18
CA GLY A 220 -6.63 -19.28 1.91
C GLY A 220 -6.88 -18.02 1.07
N GLY A 221 -7.77 -18.12 0.07
CA GLY A 221 -8.26 -16.98 -0.71
C GLY A 221 -8.08 -17.11 -2.23
N GLU A 222 -8.32 -16.00 -2.92
CA GLU A 222 -8.17 -15.84 -4.38
C GLU A 222 -7.40 -14.56 -4.70
N TYR A 223 -6.25 -14.70 -5.37
CA TYR A 223 -5.34 -13.60 -5.63
C TYR A 223 -4.94 -13.60 -7.11
N ASP A 224 -5.05 -12.45 -7.75
CA ASP A 224 -4.65 -12.25 -9.15
C ASP A 224 -3.91 -10.92 -9.26
N PHE A 225 -2.60 -10.99 -9.42
CA PHE A 225 -1.71 -9.84 -9.59
C PHE A 225 -1.05 -9.86 -10.97
N LYS A 226 -1.20 -8.79 -11.73
CA LYS A 226 -0.60 -8.65 -13.07
C LYS A 226 0.22 -7.39 -13.18
N HIS A 227 1.41 -7.45 -13.78
CA HIS A 227 2.24 -6.26 -13.96
C HIS A 227 2.48 -5.50 -12.65
N CYS A 228 2.75 -6.22 -11.57
CA CYS A 228 3.07 -5.62 -10.28
C CYS A 228 4.56 -5.74 -9.99
N THR A 229 5.11 -4.72 -9.32
CA THR A 229 6.49 -4.75 -8.82
C THR A 229 6.46 -4.87 -7.30
N PHE A 230 6.96 -5.99 -6.80
CA PHE A 230 7.16 -6.28 -5.38
C PHE A 230 8.67 -6.19 -5.09
N ALA A 231 9.09 -5.06 -4.52
CA ALA A 231 10.50 -4.75 -4.32
C ALA A 231 10.81 -4.45 -2.84
N ASN A 232 11.43 -5.40 -2.12
CA ASN A 232 11.63 -5.27 -0.68
C ASN A 232 13.11 -5.17 -0.31
N TYR A 233 13.63 -3.94 -0.43
CA TYR A 233 14.99 -3.54 -0.05
C TYR A 233 15.02 -2.94 1.36
N TRP A 234 14.21 -3.47 2.26
CA TRP A 234 14.12 -3.00 3.63
C TRP A 234 15.46 -3.11 4.37
N ILE A 235 15.86 -1.99 5.01
CA ILE A 235 17.11 -1.88 5.78
C ILE A 235 16.91 -1.36 7.21
N LYS A 236 15.69 -0.97 7.61
CA LYS A 236 15.43 -0.37 8.93
C LYS A 236 15.46 -1.39 10.08
N SER A 237 15.32 -2.67 9.77
CA SER A 237 15.44 -3.80 10.70
C SER A 237 15.74 -5.09 9.93
N THR A 238 16.03 -6.17 10.64
CA THR A 238 16.19 -7.49 10.03
C THR A 238 14.82 -8.12 9.76
N ARG A 239 14.48 -8.30 8.48
CA ARG A 239 13.30 -9.07 8.08
C ARG A 239 13.44 -10.53 8.54
N GLN A 240 12.31 -11.19 8.80
CA GLN A 240 12.23 -12.62 9.13
C GLN A 240 11.34 -13.39 8.14
N SER A 241 10.80 -12.70 7.13
CA SER A 241 9.85 -13.26 6.17
C SER A 241 10.17 -12.77 4.77
N PRO A 242 9.88 -13.57 3.72
CA PRO A 242 10.05 -13.19 2.32
C PRO A 242 9.03 -12.12 1.90
N SER A 243 9.22 -11.53 0.72
CA SER A 243 8.34 -10.46 0.23
C SER A 243 6.91 -10.93 0.05
N ILE A 244 6.73 -12.13 -0.48
CA ILE A 244 5.41 -12.72 -0.70
C ILE A 244 5.31 -14.01 0.11
N PHE A 245 4.30 -14.07 0.98
CA PHE A 245 4.04 -15.19 1.86
C PHE A 245 2.62 -15.71 1.63
N LEU A 246 2.48 -16.99 1.27
CA LEU A 246 1.19 -17.67 1.12
C LEU A 246 1.01 -18.70 2.22
N LYS A 247 -0.17 -18.71 2.85
CA LYS A 247 -0.53 -19.70 3.86
C LYS A 247 -1.97 -20.18 3.72
N ASN A 248 -2.18 -21.49 3.69
CA ASN A 248 -3.51 -22.10 3.51
C ASN A 248 -4.16 -22.62 4.81
N TYR A 249 -3.61 -22.31 5.99
CA TYR A 249 -4.14 -22.83 7.25
C TYR A 249 -3.97 -21.86 8.42
N TYR A 250 -4.74 -22.07 9.47
CA TYR A 250 -4.55 -21.44 10.79
C TYR A 250 -4.78 -22.45 11.91
N LYS A 251 -4.43 -22.06 13.12
CA LYS A 251 -4.74 -22.80 14.35
C LYS A 251 -5.95 -22.15 15.01
N ASP A 252 -7.00 -22.92 15.26
CA ASP A 252 -8.15 -22.41 16.01
C ASP A 252 -7.84 -22.30 17.52
N ILE A 253 -8.83 -21.87 18.30
CA ILE A 253 -8.69 -21.66 19.75
C ILE A 253 -8.32 -22.94 20.52
N THR A 254 -8.54 -24.13 19.93
CA THR A 254 -8.18 -25.43 20.52
C THR A 254 -6.79 -25.91 20.08
N GLY A 255 -6.11 -25.16 19.20
CA GLY A 255 -4.83 -25.58 18.60
C GLY A 255 -4.99 -26.57 17.43
N THR A 256 -6.22 -26.79 16.96
CA THR A 256 -6.49 -27.66 15.81
C THR A 256 -6.18 -26.91 14.52
N THR A 257 -5.53 -27.59 13.57
CA THR A 257 -5.24 -27.01 12.24
C THR A 257 -6.53 -26.93 11.43
N GLN A 258 -6.90 -25.72 11.04
CA GLN A 258 -7.98 -25.44 10.12
C GLN A 258 -7.39 -25.09 8.75
N ILE A 259 -7.72 -25.88 7.74
CA ILE A 259 -7.22 -25.69 6.37
C ILE A 259 -8.27 -24.93 5.56
N ARG A 260 -7.82 -23.98 4.75
CA ARG A 260 -8.64 -23.17 3.84
C ARG A 260 -7.97 -23.12 2.47
N ASN A 261 -8.76 -23.37 1.43
CA ASN A 261 -8.27 -23.44 0.07
C ASN A 261 -7.66 -22.11 -0.40
N ILE A 262 -6.55 -22.21 -1.13
CA ILE A 262 -6.08 -21.17 -2.05
C ILE A 262 -6.59 -21.60 -3.44
N ASN A 263 -7.74 -21.07 -3.83
CA ASN A 263 -8.39 -21.43 -5.10
C ASN A 263 -7.63 -20.87 -6.31
N LYS A 264 -6.94 -19.74 -6.09
CA LYS A 264 -6.10 -19.08 -7.09
C LYS A 264 -5.07 -18.17 -6.40
N ALA A 265 -3.81 -18.29 -6.78
CA ALA A 265 -2.78 -17.28 -6.51
C ALA A 265 -1.94 -17.10 -7.78
N TYR A 266 -2.36 -16.17 -8.62
CA TYR A 266 -1.77 -15.91 -9.92
C TYR A 266 -0.92 -14.64 -9.88
N PHE A 267 0.32 -14.74 -10.36
CA PHE A 267 1.20 -13.61 -10.63
C PHE A 267 1.66 -13.69 -12.08
N GLY A 268 1.25 -12.71 -12.88
CA GLY A 268 1.57 -12.64 -14.31
C GLY A 268 2.36 -11.38 -14.65
N ASN A 269 3.46 -11.49 -15.39
CA ASN A 269 4.31 -10.34 -15.75
C ASN A 269 4.74 -9.51 -14.52
N CYS A 270 5.01 -10.14 -13.38
CA CYS A 270 5.38 -9.43 -12.15
C CYS A 270 6.90 -9.41 -11.93
N ILE A 271 7.37 -8.45 -11.14
CA ILE A 271 8.73 -8.49 -10.55
C ILE A 271 8.60 -8.79 -9.06
N VAL A 272 9.35 -9.76 -8.54
CA VAL A 272 9.43 -10.09 -7.10
C VAL A 272 10.89 -10.16 -6.68
N TYR A 273 11.40 -9.10 -6.07
CA TYR A 273 12.83 -8.98 -5.76
C TYR A 273 13.10 -8.27 -4.44
N GLY A 274 14.28 -8.50 -3.87
CA GLY A 274 14.68 -7.89 -2.60
C GLY A 274 15.94 -8.50 -2.01
N ASN A 275 16.13 -8.26 -0.73
CA ASN A 275 17.36 -8.59 -0.01
C ASN A 275 17.50 -10.09 0.29
N PHE A 276 16.42 -10.87 0.31
CA PHE A 276 16.47 -12.29 0.65
C PHE A 276 16.87 -13.17 -0.54
N GLU A 277 17.39 -14.36 -0.28
CA GLU A 277 17.70 -15.35 -1.32
C GLU A 277 16.44 -15.91 -1.98
N ASN A 278 15.37 -16.05 -1.20
CA ASN A 278 14.04 -16.42 -1.68
C ASN A 278 13.04 -15.36 -1.23
N GLU A 279 12.43 -14.65 -2.17
CA GLU A 279 11.45 -13.58 -1.90
C GLU A 279 9.99 -14.06 -2.01
N PHE A 280 9.79 -15.36 -2.20
CA PHE A 280 8.49 -16.01 -2.24
C PHE A 280 8.51 -17.25 -1.33
N LEU A 281 7.43 -17.49 -0.59
CA LEU A 281 7.28 -18.68 0.26
C LEU A 281 5.83 -19.11 0.32
N ILE A 282 5.64 -20.43 0.33
CA ILE A 282 4.36 -21.07 0.62
C ILE A 282 4.52 -21.92 1.87
N ASP A 283 3.86 -21.52 2.96
CA ASP A 283 3.71 -22.31 4.19
C ASP A 283 2.36 -23.03 4.14
N LYS A 284 2.39 -24.33 3.86
CA LYS A 284 1.18 -25.12 3.63
C LYS A 284 1.14 -26.38 4.47
N VAL A 285 -0.07 -26.77 4.82
CA VAL A 285 -0.37 -28.13 5.29
C VAL A 285 -0.90 -28.92 4.11
N TYR A 286 -0.24 -30.06 3.83
CA TYR A 286 -0.69 -30.98 2.79
C TYR A 286 -1.88 -31.78 3.31
N ASP A 287 -3.05 -31.49 2.75
CA ASP A 287 -4.24 -32.31 2.85
C ASP A 287 -4.74 -32.60 1.43
N PRO A 288 -4.88 -33.87 1.01
CA PRO A 288 -5.37 -34.23 -0.32
C PRO A 288 -6.71 -33.62 -0.71
N SER A 289 -7.53 -33.22 0.27
CA SER A 289 -8.82 -32.55 0.06
C SER A 289 -8.72 -31.03 -0.09
N SER A 290 -7.55 -30.45 0.20
CA SER A 290 -7.32 -29.00 0.13
C SER A 290 -6.77 -28.57 -1.23
N VAL A 291 -7.29 -27.45 -1.74
CA VAL A 291 -6.83 -26.85 -3.00
C VAL A 291 -5.74 -25.83 -2.72
N LEU A 292 -4.60 -26.01 -3.39
CA LEU A 292 -3.54 -25.02 -3.48
C LEU A 292 -3.20 -24.80 -4.95
N ASN A 293 -3.86 -23.82 -5.56
CA ASN A 293 -3.65 -23.46 -6.96
C ASN A 293 -2.91 -22.13 -7.03
N TYR A 294 -1.62 -22.18 -7.35
CA TYR A 294 -0.80 -21.00 -7.56
C TYR A 294 -0.04 -21.11 -8.87
N LYS A 295 0.23 -19.97 -9.51
CA LYS A 295 1.02 -19.93 -10.75
C LYS A 295 1.77 -18.60 -10.83
N LEU A 296 3.07 -18.71 -11.09
CA LEU A 296 3.98 -17.60 -11.37
C LEU A 296 4.31 -17.68 -12.86
N GLU A 297 3.94 -16.67 -13.64
CA GLU A 297 3.99 -16.71 -15.10
C GLU A 297 4.65 -15.45 -15.67
N TYR A 298 5.71 -15.60 -16.47
CA TYR A 298 6.46 -14.46 -17.03
C TYR A 298 6.92 -13.46 -15.98
N CYS A 299 7.30 -13.96 -14.79
CA CYS A 299 7.80 -13.13 -13.71
C CYS A 299 9.33 -13.05 -13.73
N LEU A 300 9.89 -11.93 -13.29
CA LEU A 300 11.29 -11.85 -12.88
C LEU A 300 11.34 -11.92 -11.36
N MET A 301 12.01 -12.91 -10.79
CA MET A 301 12.00 -13.12 -9.34
C MET A 301 13.30 -13.65 -8.75
N LYS A 302 13.52 -13.33 -7.46
CA LYS A 302 14.59 -13.91 -6.65
C LYS A 302 14.05 -15.13 -5.88
N TYR A 303 14.35 -16.32 -6.41
CA TYR A 303 13.80 -17.58 -5.92
C TYR A 303 14.62 -18.76 -6.47
N ASN A 304 15.03 -19.66 -5.58
CA ASN A 304 15.93 -20.77 -5.90
C ASN A 304 15.23 -22.12 -6.01
N ILE A 305 13.91 -22.17 -5.80
CA ILE A 305 13.15 -23.40 -5.91
C ILE A 305 12.55 -23.50 -7.31
N GLN A 306 12.86 -24.59 -8.01
CA GLN A 306 12.14 -24.96 -9.23
C GLN A 306 10.85 -25.67 -8.87
N ASP A 307 9.74 -25.23 -9.45
CA ASP A 307 8.41 -25.81 -9.27
C ASP A 307 7.68 -25.74 -10.62
N ALA A 308 6.85 -26.74 -10.94
CA ALA A 308 6.03 -26.76 -12.16
C ALA A 308 5.06 -25.57 -12.26
N ASN A 309 4.74 -24.93 -11.14
CA ASN A 309 3.91 -23.72 -11.08
C ASN A 309 4.67 -22.44 -11.45
N ILE A 310 5.98 -22.53 -11.73
CA ILE A 310 6.81 -21.44 -12.25
C ILE A 310 6.98 -21.65 -13.74
N PHE A 311 6.39 -20.75 -14.53
CA PHE A 311 6.32 -20.88 -15.97
C PHE A 311 6.94 -19.65 -16.66
N ASN A 312 7.97 -19.90 -17.47
CA ASN A 312 8.69 -18.86 -18.23
C ASN A 312 9.10 -17.67 -17.36
N CYS A 313 9.68 -17.93 -16.18
CA CYS A 313 10.17 -16.87 -15.28
C CYS A 313 11.69 -16.69 -15.41
N ILE A 314 12.16 -15.45 -15.27
CA ILE A 314 13.59 -15.15 -15.09
C ILE A 314 13.89 -15.25 -13.59
N LEU A 315 14.76 -16.18 -13.21
CA LEU A 315 15.13 -16.40 -11.82
C LEU A 315 16.51 -15.80 -11.52
N ASN A 316 16.60 -15.12 -10.37
CA ASN A 316 17.86 -14.66 -9.76
C ASN A 316 18.72 -13.71 -10.61
N GLN A 317 18.11 -13.03 -11.58
CA GLN A 317 18.74 -11.91 -12.29
C GLN A 317 18.31 -10.59 -11.64
N ASP A 318 19.24 -9.64 -11.54
CA ASP A 318 18.94 -8.30 -11.03
C ASP A 318 17.91 -7.61 -11.95
N PRO A 319 16.79 -7.09 -11.41
CA PRO A 319 15.85 -6.29 -12.20
C PRO A 319 16.44 -5.00 -12.78
N LEU A 320 17.62 -4.57 -12.31
CA LEU A 320 18.30 -3.34 -12.72
C LEU A 320 17.39 -2.11 -12.61
N PHE A 321 16.85 -1.90 -11.42
CA PHE A 321 16.10 -0.69 -11.10
C PHE A 321 16.97 0.58 -11.20
N VAL A 322 16.34 1.71 -11.53
CA VAL A 322 17.00 3.03 -11.59
C VAL A 322 17.61 3.39 -10.24
N ASN A 323 16.83 3.33 -9.15
CA ASN A 323 17.31 3.61 -7.80
C ASN A 323 16.42 2.94 -6.73
N SER A 324 16.69 1.67 -6.43
CA SER A 324 15.95 0.90 -5.42
C SER A 324 15.99 1.50 -4.02
N ASP A 325 17.11 2.15 -3.66
CA ASP A 325 17.33 2.75 -2.33
C ASP A 325 16.40 3.94 -2.08
N ASN A 326 15.95 4.61 -3.15
CA ASN A 326 15.03 5.74 -3.11
C ASN A 326 13.61 5.41 -3.58
N ASN A 327 13.22 4.13 -3.57
CA ASN A 327 11.92 3.66 -4.07
C ASN A 327 11.66 3.95 -5.57
N ASP A 328 12.70 4.11 -6.38
CA ASP A 328 12.58 4.25 -7.83
C ASP A 328 12.81 2.91 -8.54
N TYR A 329 11.70 2.21 -8.77
CA TYR A 329 11.66 0.89 -9.41
C TYR A 329 11.38 0.93 -10.90
N LYS A 330 11.60 2.08 -11.56
CA LYS A 330 11.68 2.12 -13.03
C LYS A 330 12.87 1.27 -13.50
N LEU A 331 12.78 0.71 -14.70
CA LEU A 331 13.80 -0.17 -15.26
C LEU A 331 14.91 0.63 -15.97
N LYS A 332 16.14 0.12 -15.92
CA LYS A 332 17.24 0.55 -16.80
C LYS A 332 17.12 -0.15 -18.16
N GLU A 333 17.72 0.42 -19.20
CA GLU A 333 17.67 -0.13 -20.59
C GLU A 333 18.15 -1.58 -20.68
N SER A 334 19.17 -1.95 -19.92
CA SER A 334 19.74 -3.31 -19.92
C SER A 334 19.00 -4.29 -19.00
N SER A 335 17.87 -3.89 -18.41
CA SER A 335 17.14 -4.74 -17.48
C SER A 335 16.62 -6.00 -18.18
N PRO A 336 16.79 -7.19 -17.58
CA PRO A 336 16.20 -8.41 -18.10
C PRO A 336 14.66 -8.44 -18.01
N ALA A 337 14.04 -7.49 -17.31
CA ALA A 337 12.58 -7.33 -17.31
C ALA A 337 12.05 -6.62 -18.57
N VAL A 338 12.92 -5.96 -19.34
CA VAL A 338 12.54 -5.22 -20.55
C VAL A 338 12.18 -6.19 -21.67
N ASN A 339 11.02 -5.97 -22.30
CA ASN A 339 10.46 -6.78 -23.39
C ASN A 339 10.38 -8.28 -23.07
N PHE A 340 10.15 -8.63 -21.80
CA PHE A 340 10.10 -10.01 -21.33
C PHE A 340 8.68 -10.54 -21.12
N GLY A 341 7.76 -9.67 -20.75
CA GLY A 341 6.40 -10.04 -20.38
C GLY A 341 5.60 -10.64 -21.53
N ASN A 342 4.56 -11.39 -21.18
CA ASN A 342 3.64 -11.95 -22.14
C ASN A 342 2.56 -10.95 -22.56
N ILE A 343 2.40 -10.77 -23.87
CA ILE A 343 1.45 -9.82 -24.47
C ILE A 343 -0.02 -10.17 -24.17
N ASP A 344 -0.38 -11.45 -24.02
CA ASP A 344 -1.76 -11.87 -23.74
C ASP A 344 -2.21 -11.44 -22.35
N ILE A 345 -1.28 -11.42 -21.38
CA ILE A 345 -1.53 -10.89 -20.03
C ILE A 345 -1.74 -9.36 -20.09
N ALA A 346 -1.03 -8.66 -20.98
CA ALA A 346 -1.11 -7.21 -21.16
C ALA A 346 -2.32 -6.72 -21.97
N LYS A 347 -3.05 -7.61 -22.68
CA LYS A 347 -4.17 -7.23 -23.58
C LYS A 347 -5.22 -6.31 -22.94
N ASN A 348 -5.52 -6.51 -21.66
CA ASN A 348 -6.49 -5.70 -20.91
C ASN A 348 -5.84 -4.68 -19.96
N ILE A 349 -4.52 -4.55 -20.01
CA ILE A 349 -3.70 -3.64 -19.18
C ILE A 349 -2.77 -2.89 -20.14
N SER A 350 -3.36 -2.14 -21.08
CA SER A 350 -2.64 -1.58 -22.23
C SER A 350 -1.62 -0.48 -21.89
N ASN A 351 -1.67 0.06 -20.66
CA ASN A 351 -0.73 1.06 -20.16
C ASN A 351 -0.18 0.66 -18.79
N ASP A 352 1.04 1.11 -18.49
CA ASP A 352 1.70 0.98 -17.20
C ASP A 352 1.20 2.01 -16.17
N ILE A 353 1.81 2.04 -14.98
CA ILE A 353 1.45 2.98 -13.91
C ILE A 353 1.67 4.46 -14.27
N LEU A 354 2.55 4.75 -15.24
CA LEU A 354 2.87 6.10 -15.76
C LEU A 354 2.11 6.43 -17.06
N GLY A 355 1.24 5.55 -17.51
CA GLY A 355 0.48 5.72 -18.75
C GLY A 355 1.30 5.49 -20.02
N VAL A 356 2.45 4.81 -19.92
CA VAL A 356 3.23 4.34 -21.07
C VAL A 356 2.58 3.07 -21.62
N SER A 357 2.42 2.98 -22.94
CA SER A 357 1.76 1.84 -23.55
C SER A 357 2.65 0.60 -23.50
N ARG A 358 2.06 -0.53 -23.09
CA ARG A 358 2.68 -1.87 -23.06
C ARG A 358 2.69 -2.59 -24.40
N LEU A 359 2.11 -1.96 -25.42
CA LEU A 359 1.87 -2.56 -26.74
C LEU A 359 2.64 -1.80 -27.84
N ALA A 360 3.52 -0.88 -27.46
CA ALA A 360 4.19 0.05 -28.37
C ALA A 360 5.57 -0.45 -28.84
N ASP A 361 6.12 -1.48 -28.22
CA ASP A 361 7.37 -2.16 -28.56
C ASP A 361 7.17 -3.67 -28.72
N ASN A 362 8.24 -4.48 -28.66
CA ASN A 362 8.18 -5.89 -29.10
C ASN A 362 7.35 -6.77 -28.15
N ALA A 363 7.42 -6.49 -26.86
CA ALA A 363 6.69 -7.20 -25.80
C ALA A 363 6.61 -6.31 -24.56
N PRO A 364 5.59 -6.46 -23.70
CA PRO A 364 5.47 -5.65 -22.51
C PRO A 364 6.60 -5.96 -21.52
N ASP A 365 6.99 -4.99 -20.71
CA ASP A 365 7.93 -5.21 -19.61
C ASP A 365 7.27 -5.93 -18.44
N ALA A 366 8.05 -6.75 -17.73
CA ALA A 366 7.62 -7.27 -16.45
C ALA A 366 7.61 -6.16 -15.38
N GLY A 367 6.61 -6.20 -14.50
CA GLY A 367 6.42 -5.23 -13.43
C GLY A 367 5.51 -4.05 -13.80
N ALA A 368 5.46 -3.06 -12.90
CA ALA A 368 4.51 -1.96 -12.95
C ALA A 368 4.88 -0.83 -13.92
N TYR A 369 6.12 -0.81 -14.42
CA TYR A 369 6.66 0.23 -15.29
C TYR A 369 7.05 -0.37 -16.64
N GLU A 370 6.76 0.34 -17.72
CA GLU A 370 7.34 0.11 -19.03
C GLU A 370 8.59 0.99 -19.20
N PHE A 371 9.66 0.39 -19.68
CA PHE A 371 10.87 1.09 -20.07
C PHE A 371 10.59 1.93 -21.31
N LYS A 372 10.94 3.21 -21.23
CA LYS A 372 10.93 4.09 -22.39
C LYS A 372 12.29 4.74 -22.49
N LYS A 373 12.98 4.48 -23.61
CA LYS A 373 14.20 5.21 -23.96
C LYS A 373 13.86 6.69 -24.09
N VAL A 374 14.41 7.52 -23.21
CA VAL A 374 14.32 8.97 -23.33
C VAL A 374 15.19 9.35 -24.54
N LYS A 375 14.58 9.96 -25.55
CA LYS A 375 15.28 10.44 -26.74
C LYS A 375 16.06 11.71 -26.43
#